data_AF-A0A523EV55-F1
#
_entry.id   AF-A0A523EV55-F1
#
_cell.length_a   1.000
_cell.length_b   1.000
_cell.length_c   1.000
_cell.angle_alpha   90.00
_cell.angle_beta   90.00
_cell.angle_gamma   90.00
#
_symmetry.space_group_name_H-M   'P 1'
#
loop_
_entity.id
_entity.type
_entity.pdbx_description
1 polymer ?
#
loop_
_entity_poly.entity_id
_entity_poly.type
_entity_poly.pdbx_seq_one_letter_code
_entity_poly.pdbx_strand_id
1 'polypeptide(L)'
;MHFAYTIQPTADQPNHRQDAPLNLMLTGREPYDPPIEFVERKGTGHPDTICDRLSEELARELARDYEKYTGAVRHFNVDKAILAAGAVDIDFGGGEVLKPARLVLVGKASFEFGWEPDAEELAHTYHTRLMELLPEASPGAFT
;
A
#
# COMPACT_ATOMS: atom_id res chain seq x y z
N MET A 1 -22.03 18.25 -3.12
CA MET A 1 -20.87 19.14 -3.22
C MET A 1 -19.62 18.29 -3.08
N HIS A 2 -18.87 18.09 -4.16
CA HIS A 2 -17.57 17.44 -4.11
C HIS A 2 -16.50 18.53 -4.06
N PHE A 3 -15.68 18.53 -3.01
CA PHE A 3 -14.55 19.44 -2.85
C PHE A 3 -13.28 18.70 -3.27
N ALA A 4 -12.53 19.25 -4.22
CA ALA A 4 -11.16 18.81 -4.47
C ALA A 4 -10.23 19.76 -3.72
N TYR A 5 -9.24 19.20 -3.01
CA TYR A 5 -8.19 19.97 -2.37
C TYR A 5 -6.88 19.74 -3.13
N THR A 6 -6.06 20.79 -3.23
CA THR A 6 -4.70 20.68 -3.77
C THR A 6 -3.77 21.35 -2.77
N ILE A 7 -2.80 20.61 -2.26
CA ILE A 7 -1.74 21.14 -1.40
C ILE A 7 -0.66 21.66 -2.35
N GLN A 8 -0.45 22.98 -2.38
CA GLN A 8 0.70 23.54 -3.09
C GLN A 8 1.87 23.63 -2.11
N PRO A 9 3.06 23.10 -2.45
CA PRO A 9 4.24 23.31 -1.62
C PRO A 9 4.55 24.81 -1.58
N THR A 10 4.77 25.33 -0.37
CA THR A 10 5.37 26.65 -0.21
C THR A 10 6.74 26.64 -0.88
N ALA A 11 7.00 27.59 -1.78
CA ALA A 11 8.27 27.71 -2.49
C ALA A 11 9.46 27.49 -1.54
N ASP A 12 10.37 26.61 -1.95
CA ASP A 12 11.53 26.17 -1.18
C ASP A 12 12.38 27.39 -0.78
N GLN A 13 12.26 27.81 0.47
CA GLN A 13 13.16 28.77 1.09
C GLN A 13 14.14 27.99 1.96
N PRO A 14 15.46 28.20 1.80
CA PRO A 14 16.50 27.31 2.30
C PRO A 14 16.71 27.33 3.83
N ASN A 15 15.74 27.81 4.62
CA ASN A 15 15.82 27.79 6.08
C ASN A 15 14.47 27.45 6.69
N HIS A 16 14.49 26.32 7.39
CA HIS A 16 13.50 25.78 8.31
C HIS A 16 12.52 26.82 8.91
N ARG A 17 11.22 26.67 8.62
CA ARG A 17 10.14 27.13 9.50
C ARG A 17 9.06 26.05 9.57
N GLN A 18 8.98 25.40 10.73
CA GLN A 18 7.89 24.48 11.10
C GLN A 18 6.56 25.23 11.34
N ASP A 19 6.55 26.57 11.25
CA ASP A 19 5.39 27.45 11.55
C ASP A 19 4.81 28.19 10.33
N ALA A 20 5.17 27.81 9.10
CA ALA A 20 4.53 28.41 7.93
C ALA A 20 3.07 27.92 7.83
N PRO A 21 2.06 28.82 7.76
CA PRO A 21 0.68 28.38 7.61
C PRO A 21 0.55 27.59 6.31
N LEU A 22 0.08 26.35 6.43
CA LEU A 22 -0.33 25.52 5.29
C LEU A 22 -1.44 26.25 4.55
N ASN A 23 -1.11 26.80 3.38
CA ASN A 23 -2.09 27.44 2.51
C ASN A 23 -2.95 26.33 1.86
N LEU A 24 -4.07 25.99 2.51
CA LEU A 24 -5.05 25.07 1.96
C LEU A 24 -6.06 25.86 1.11
N MET A 25 -6.11 25.56 -0.19
CA MET A 25 -7.12 26.10 -1.09
C MET A 25 -8.21 25.06 -1.34
N LEU A 26 -9.46 25.41 -1.03
CA LEU A 26 -10.64 24.61 -1.37
C LEU A 26 -11.22 25.11 -2.70
N THR A 27 -11.22 24.26 -3.71
CA THR A 27 -11.86 24.54 -4.99
C THR A 27 -13.10 23.66 -5.15
N GLY A 28 -14.24 24.28 -5.44
CA GLY A 28 -15.45 23.58 -5.84
C GLY A 28 -15.41 23.24 -7.33
N ARG A 29 -15.98 22.10 -7.69
CA ARG A 29 -16.19 21.71 -9.08
C ARG A 29 -17.64 22.04 -9.49
N GLU A 30 -17.81 22.62 -10.67
CA GLU A 30 -19.14 22.76 -11.30
C GLU A 30 -19.76 21.39 -11.61
N PRO A 31 -21.09 21.26 -11.60
CA PRO A 31 -21.78 20.01 -11.95
C PRO A 31 -21.29 19.43 -13.30
N TYR A 32 -21.28 18.09 -13.43
CA TYR A 32 -20.97 17.43 -14.70
C TYR A 32 -21.97 17.87 -15.80
N ASP A 33 -21.48 18.07 -17.02
CA ASP A 33 -22.29 18.23 -18.23
C ASP A 33 -21.83 17.23 -19.31
N PRO A 34 -22.62 16.19 -19.64
CA PRO A 34 -23.95 15.87 -19.09
C PRO A 34 -23.89 15.51 -17.59
N PRO A 35 -25.01 15.60 -16.85
CA PRO A 35 -25.05 15.37 -15.39
C PRO A 35 -24.98 13.87 -15.03
N ILE A 36 -23.91 13.21 -15.46
CA ILE A 36 -23.66 11.78 -15.28
C ILE A 36 -22.34 11.62 -14.53
N GLU A 37 -22.34 10.77 -13.51
CA GLU A 37 -21.17 10.42 -12.71
C GLU A 37 -21.07 8.90 -12.56
N PHE A 38 -19.86 8.35 -12.75
CA PHE A 38 -19.56 6.95 -12.50
C PHE A 38 -18.59 6.85 -11.33
N VAL A 39 -18.88 5.96 -10.39
CA VAL A 39 -18.04 5.72 -9.21
C VAL A 39 -17.76 4.22 -9.13
N GLU A 40 -16.48 3.87 -8.97
CA GLU A 40 -16.04 2.51 -8.70
C GLU A 40 -15.39 2.45 -7.32
N ARG A 41 -15.65 1.37 -6.57
CA ARG A 41 -14.92 1.04 -5.36
C ARG A 41 -14.51 -0.43 -5.41
N LYS A 42 -13.19 -0.67 -5.29
CA LYS A 42 -12.64 -2.01 -5.15
C LYS A 42 -12.81 -2.51 -3.72
N GLY A 43 -13.39 -3.70 -3.57
CA GLY A 43 -13.59 -4.35 -2.27
C GLY A 43 -12.28 -4.78 -1.62
N THR A 44 -12.33 -5.22 -0.37
CA THR A 44 -11.14 -5.65 0.40
C THR A 44 -10.47 -6.90 -0.18
N GLY A 45 -11.23 -7.78 -0.82
CA GLY A 45 -10.70 -8.97 -1.51
C GLY A 45 -10.23 -8.71 -2.95
N HIS A 46 -10.35 -7.48 -3.45
CA HIS A 46 -9.87 -7.15 -4.79
C HIS A 46 -8.32 -7.16 -4.80
N PRO A 47 -7.67 -7.81 -5.79
CA PRO A 47 -6.21 -7.88 -5.87
C PRO A 47 -5.50 -6.54 -5.70
N ASP A 48 -5.95 -5.49 -6.40
CA ASP A 48 -5.38 -4.15 -6.27
C ASP A 48 -5.50 -3.57 -4.86
N THR A 49 -6.66 -3.72 -4.20
CA THR A 49 -6.84 -3.25 -2.82
C THR A 49 -5.91 -3.98 -1.84
N ILE A 50 -5.69 -5.28 -2.05
CA ILE A 50 -4.76 -6.09 -1.26
C ILE A 50 -3.33 -5.58 -1.44
N CYS A 51 -2.91 -5.40 -2.70
CA CYS A 51 -1.61 -4.83 -3.05
C CYS A 51 -1.39 -3.46 -2.40
N ASP A 52 -2.33 -2.53 -2.57
CA ASP A 52 -2.27 -1.18 -2.01
C ASP A 52 -2.12 -1.22 -0.49
N ARG A 53 -2.94 -2.07 0.18
CA ARG A 53 -2.92 -2.21 1.63
C ARG A 53 -1.59 -2.76 2.14
N LEU A 54 -1.08 -3.85 1.56
CA LEU A 54 0.14 -4.48 2.03
C LEU A 54 1.38 -3.62 1.73
N SER A 55 1.42 -2.92 0.59
CA SER A 55 2.47 -1.94 0.29
C SER A 55 2.49 -0.78 1.28
N GLU A 56 1.32 -0.22 1.62
CA GLU A 56 1.22 0.88 2.61
C GLU A 56 1.60 0.40 4.02
N GLU A 57 1.18 -0.80 4.41
CA GLU A 57 1.58 -1.39 5.68
C GLU A 57 3.10 -1.59 5.77
N LEU A 58 3.76 -2.03 4.67
CA LEU A 58 5.22 -2.12 4.59
C LEU A 58 5.90 -0.76 4.67
N ALA A 59 5.35 0.25 3.99
CA ALA A 59 5.87 1.61 4.07
C ALA A 59 5.83 2.14 5.52
N ARG A 60 4.73 1.90 6.24
CA ARG A 60 4.58 2.31 7.64
C ARG A 60 5.53 1.58 8.58
N GLU A 61 5.75 0.29 8.35
CA GLU A 61 6.66 -0.54 9.13
C GLU A 61 8.11 -0.08 8.94
N LEU A 62 8.55 0.07 7.69
CA LEU A 62 9.87 0.60 7.36
C LEU A 62 10.10 1.99 7.97
N ALA A 63 9.11 2.90 7.90
CA ALA A 63 9.23 4.21 8.51
C ALA A 63 9.48 4.15 10.02
N ARG A 64 8.74 3.28 10.73
CA ARG A 64 8.88 3.08 12.18
C ARG A 64 10.21 2.46 12.55
N ASP A 65 10.65 1.47 11.78
CA ASP A 65 11.94 0.82 12.03
C ASP A 65 13.11 1.77 11.75
N TYR A 66 13.05 2.56 10.68
CA TYR A 66 14.03 3.60 10.43
C TYR A 66 14.13 4.61 11.58
N GLU A 67 13.00 5.08 12.08
CA GLU A 67 12.95 5.98 13.24
C GLU A 67 13.57 5.32 14.48
N LYS A 68 13.20 4.07 14.76
CA LYS A 68 13.68 3.29 15.91
C LYS A 68 15.18 3.01 15.87
N TYR A 69 15.71 2.57 14.73
CA TYR A 69 17.08 2.06 14.63
C TYR A 69 18.08 3.11 14.12
N THR A 70 17.62 4.09 13.34
CA THR A 70 18.49 5.10 12.72
C THR A 70 18.22 6.53 13.22
N GLY A 71 17.21 6.72 14.07
CA GLY A 71 16.85 8.01 14.68
C GLY A 71 16.10 8.97 13.76
N ALA A 72 15.79 8.57 12.52
CA ALA A 72 14.99 9.35 11.58
C ALA A 72 14.46 8.44 10.47
N VAL A 73 13.34 8.83 9.85
CA VAL A 73 12.85 8.17 8.64
C VAL A 73 13.87 8.35 7.50
N ARG A 74 14.25 7.27 6.82
CA ARG A 74 15.18 7.28 5.68
C ARG A 74 14.44 7.13 4.37
N HIS A 75 15.17 7.34 3.27
CA HIS A 75 14.58 7.19 1.94
C HIS A 75 14.28 5.71 1.65
N PHE A 76 13.01 5.44 1.36
CA PHE A 76 12.53 4.18 0.82
C PHE A 76 11.31 4.43 -0.06
N ASN A 77 11.02 3.51 -0.97
CA ASN A 77 9.79 3.47 -1.73
C ASN A 77 9.39 2.01 -1.97
N VAL A 78 8.23 1.60 -1.47
CA VAL A 78 7.68 0.24 -1.57
C VAL A 78 6.28 0.26 -2.20
N ASP A 79 6.13 1.13 -3.19
CA ASP A 79 4.89 1.49 -3.89
C ASP A 79 4.47 0.48 -4.97
N LYS A 80 5.16 -0.65 -5.05
CA LYS A 80 4.92 -1.66 -6.09
C LYS A 80 4.60 -3.00 -5.43
N ALA A 81 3.50 -3.58 -5.84
CA ALA A 81 3.11 -4.91 -5.44
C ALA A 81 2.55 -5.67 -6.64
N ILE A 82 2.85 -6.97 -6.69
CA ILE A 82 2.34 -7.88 -7.71
C ILE A 82 1.65 -9.02 -6.99
N LEU A 83 0.35 -9.16 -7.20
CA LEU A 83 -0.39 -10.36 -6.85
C LEU A 83 -0.60 -11.18 -8.13
N ALA A 84 0.33 -12.08 -8.42
CA ALA A 84 0.27 -12.94 -9.60
C ALA A 84 -0.74 -14.06 -9.35
N ALA A 85 -1.73 -14.18 -10.25
CA ALA A 85 -2.79 -15.17 -10.13
C ALA A 85 -2.25 -16.61 -10.16
N GLY A 86 -2.82 -17.42 -9.28
CA GLY A 86 -2.69 -18.87 -9.28
C GLY A 86 -3.69 -19.53 -10.23
N ALA A 87 -4.04 -20.77 -9.94
CA ALA A 87 -5.11 -21.51 -10.59
C ALA A 87 -5.87 -22.34 -9.55
N VAL A 88 -7.18 -22.43 -9.71
CA VAL A 88 -8.09 -23.16 -8.81
C VAL A 88 -9.06 -24.00 -9.63
N ASP A 89 -9.46 -25.14 -9.09
CA ASP A 89 -10.62 -25.90 -9.56
C ASP A 89 -11.72 -25.76 -8.51
N ILE A 90 -12.89 -25.26 -8.90
CA ILE A 90 -13.96 -24.86 -7.98
C ILE A 90 -15.31 -25.43 -8.41
N ASP A 91 -16.08 -25.93 -7.44
CA ASP A 91 -17.46 -26.38 -7.61
C ASP A 91 -18.28 -26.03 -6.34
N PHE A 92 -19.58 -26.31 -6.36
CA PHE A 92 -20.41 -26.16 -5.17
C PHE A 92 -19.91 -27.04 -4.03
N GLY A 93 -19.70 -26.42 -2.86
CA GLY A 93 -19.22 -27.11 -1.66
C GLY A 93 -17.71 -27.13 -1.48
N GLY A 94 -16.92 -26.58 -2.42
CA GLY A 94 -15.49 -26.39 -2.23
C GLY A 94 -14.69 -26.32 -3.52
N GLY A 95 -13.38 -26.56 -3.39
CA GLY A 95 -12.47 -26.56 -4.51
C GLY A 95 -11.05 -26.82 -4.02
N GLU A 96 -10.12 -26.88 -4.98
CA GLU A 96 -8.70 -27.06 -4.70
C GLU A 96 -7.84 -26.02 -5.41
N VAL A 97 -6.71 -25.70 -4.78
CA VAL A 97 -5.69 -24.84 -5.38
C VAL A 97 -4.80 -25.72 -6.25
N LEU A 98 -4.89 -25.53 -7.57
CA LEU A 98 -4.05 -26.22 -8.54
C LEU A 98 -2.65 -25.59 -8.63
N LYS A 99 -2.59 -24.26 -8.48
CA LYS A 99 -1.37 -23.47 -8.49
C LYS A 99 -1.52 -22.32 -7.50
N PRO A 100 -0.62 -22.17 -6.51
CA PRO A 100 -0.64 -21.04 -5.61
C PRO A 100 -0.54 -19.71 -6.36
N ALA A 101 -1.27 -18.70 -5.88
CA ALA A 101 -1.00 -17.32 -6.25
C ALA A 101 0.31 -16.86 -5.59
N ARG A 102 0.90 -15.77 -6.07
CA ARG A 102 2.15 -15.26 -5.53
C ARG A 102 2.05 -13.77 -5.24
N LEU A 103 2.40 -13.38 -4.02
CA LEU A 103 2.54 -11.97 -3.65
C LEU A 103 4.01 -11.57 -3.73
N VAL A 104 4.29 -10.46 -4.40
CA VAL A 104 5.62 -9.86 -4.44
C VAL A 104 5.50 -8.38 -4.10
N LEU A 105 6.03 -7.98 -2.94
CA LEU A 105 6.21 -6.58 -2.57
C LEU A 105 7.57 -6.11 -3.09
N VAL A 106 7.58 -4.98 -3.79
CA VAL A 106 8.74 -4.49 -4.53
C VAL A 106 9.04 -3.06 -4.15
N GLY A 107 10.31 -2.76 -3.94
CA GLY A 107 10.72 -1.41 -3.59
C GLY A 107 12.23 -1.23 -3.50
N LYS A 108 12.62 -0.08 -2.96
CA LYS A 108 13.97 0.26 -2.55
C LYS A 108 13.96 0.77 -1.13
N ALA A 109 14.99 0.44 -0.37
CA ALA A 109 15.21 0.90 0.99
C ALA A 109 16.71 1.20 1.16
N SER A 110 17.04 2.23 1.93
CA SER A 110 18.41 2.63 2.21
C SER A 110 18.99 1.85 3.40
N PHE A 111 20.15 1.22 3.22
CA PHE A 111 20.82 0.42 4.28
C PHE A 111 22.12 1.07 4.80
N GLU A 112 22.48 2.24 4.28
CA GLU A 112 23.73 2.95 4.57
C GLU A 112 23.85 3.43 6.04
N PHE A 113 22.81 3.26 6.85
CA PHE A 113 22.72 3.74 8.23
C PHE A 113 22.92 2.64 9.28
N GLY A 114 23.50 1.50 8.90
CA GLY A 114 23.79 0.40 9.82
C GLY A 114 22.55 -0.39 10.27
N TRP A 115 21.44 -0.24 9.54
CA TRP A 115 20.22 -1.02 9.70
C TRP A 115 19.74 -1.51 8.34
N GLU A 116 19.35 -2.77 8.30
CA GLU A 116 18.76 -3.46 7.16
C GLU A 116 17.63 -4.35 7.68
N PRO A 117 16.46 -4.38 7.02
CA PRO A 117 15.38 -5.28 7.41
C PRO A 117 15.72 -6.73 7.04
N ASP A 118 15.26 -7.68 7.87
CA ASP A 118 15.32 -9.10 7.54
C ASP A 118 14.25 -9.43 6.49
N ALA A 119 14.70 -9.74 5.27
CA ALA A 119 13.80 -10.01 4.15
C ALA A 119 12.97 -11.30 4.35
N GLU A 120 13.51 -12.31 5.05
CA GLU A 120 12.81 -13.56 5.31
C GLU A 120 11.74 -13.38 6.40
N GLU A 121 12.08 -12.62 7.46
CA GLU A 121 11.11 -12.23 8.49
C GLU A 121 9.95 -11.41 7.90
N LEU A 122 10.26 -10.45 7.02
CA LEU A 122 9.24 -9.69 6.30
C LEU A 122 8.39 -10.61 5.43
N ALA A 123 8.98 -11.53 4.65
CA ALA A 123 8.21 -12.45 3.82
C ALA A 123 7.19 -13.27 4.66
N HIS A 124 7.61 -13.83 5.79
CA HIS A 124 6.72 -14.55 6.70
C HIS A 124 5.62 -13.66 7.30
N THR A 125 5.97 -12.43 7.68
CA THR A 125 5.02 -11.46 8.23
C THR A 125 3.94 -11.11 7.21
N TYR A 126 4.33 -10.80 5.97
CA TYR A 126 3.38 -10.38 4.93
C TYR A 126 2.58 -11.56 4.36
N HIS A 127 3.12 -12.78 4.37
CA HIS A 127 2.33 -13.98 4.14
C HIS A 127 1.21 -14.11 5.18
N THR A 128 1.53 -13.95 6.47
CA THR A 128 0.55 -14.01 7.56
C THR A 128 -0.53 -12.94 7.40
N ARG A 129 -0.13 -11.69 7.12
CA ARG A 129 -1.09 -10.60 6.90
C ARG A 129 -1.99 -10.83 5.69
N LEU A 130 -1.46 -11.40 4.60
CA LEU A 130 -2.27 -11.78 3.44
C LEU A 130 -3.35 -12.80 3.81
N MET A 131 -3.00 -13.80 4.64
CA MET A 131 -3.96 -14.80 5.13
C MET A 131 -5.03 -14.18 6.04
N GLU A 132 -4.68 -13.16 6.84
CA GLU A 132 -5.66 -12.40 7.64
C GLU A 132 -6.65 -11.60 6.77
N LEU A 133 -6.19 -11.09 5.61
CA LEU A 133 -7.06 -10.41 4.65
C LEU A 133 -8.03 -11.37 3.95
N LEU A 134 -7.63 -12.63 3.81
CA LEU A 134 -8.33 -13.67 3.06
C LEU A 134 -8.54 -14.91 3.95
N PRO A 135 -9.40 -14.82 5.00
CA PRO A 135 -9.54 -15.86 6.00
C PRO A 135 -10.07 -17.20 5.46
N GLU A 136 -10.74 -17.16 4.31
CA GLU A 136 -11.27 -18.35 3.62
C GLU A 136 -10.23 -19.01 2.70
N ALA A 137 -9.07 -18.38 2.50
CA ALA A 137 -8.01 -18.98 1.69
C ALA A 137 -7.33 -20.13 2.44
N SER A 138 -7.01 -21.20 1.72
CA SER A 138 -6.25 -22.30 2.29
C SER A 138 -4.80 -21.87 2.57
N PRO A 139 -4.12 -22.43 3.60
CA PRO A 139 -2.75 -22.04 3.93
C PRO A 139 -1.72 -22.18 2.78
N GLY A 140 -1.99 -23.05 1.81
CA GLY A 140 -1.13 -23.24 0.62
C GLY A 140 -1.59 -22.45 -0.61
N ALA A 141 -2.56 -21.55 -0.48
CA ALA A 141 -3.10 -20.77 -1.60
C ALA A 141 -2.11 -19.71 -2.12
N PHE A 142 -1.12 -19.33 -1.31
CA PHE A 142 -0.18 -18.27 -1.60
C PHE A 142 1.27 -18.72 -1.40
N THR A 143 2.17 -18.05 -2.13
CA THR A 143 3.63 -18.16 -2.05
C THR A 143 4.29 -16.80 -2.08
#